data_AF-A0A3M2AKV8-F1
#
_entry.id   AF-A0A3M2AKV8-F1
#
_cell.length_a   1.000
_cell.length_b   1.000
_cell.length_c   1.000
_cell.angle_alpha   90.00
_cell.angle_beta   90.00
_cell.angle_gamma   90.00
#
_symmetry.space_group_name_H-M   'P 1'
#
loop_
_entity.id
_entity.type
_entity.pdbx_description
1 polymer ?
#
loop_
_entity_poly.entity_id
_entity_poly.type
_entity_poly.pdbx_seq_one_letter_code
_entity_poly.pdbx_strand_id
1 'polypeptide(L)'
;HMSLLSELAENLSREKRSVELSLSLLKESETEKRRELEKEREHLIQRLEEAKRKMSEYAERLERLTSVNRELFALIESLSEKDNRSGKDELSRLRQERKKLSRELSQLHELLEELSKENTELRKKYEETVSELALLKKERDELLVSLENYKKSVESKKEIYKELLNSLFDRVEFEERTVDEFMELPYEAKGEFLRELLLLNMKDLSDRFETMRGYKNIFKLKPKGGRIYFTYGEKKLWKVVGFLWGEDRARKLRYAKENLVKYRV
;
A
#
# COMPACT_ATOMS: atom_id res chain seq x y z
N HIS A 1 21.25 -9.49 33.94
CA HIS A 1 21.44 -8.47 32.87
C HIS A 1 21.65 -9.05 31.46
N MET A 2 22.32 -10.19 31.28
CA MET A 2 22.47 -10.85 29.95
C MET A 2 21.16 -11.41 29.37
N SER A 3 20.26 -11.90 30.23
CA SER A 3 18.89 -12.30 29.85
C SER A 3 18.12 -11.15 29.21
N LEU A 4 18.12 -10.00 29.89
CA LEU A 4 17.35 -8.82 29.47
C LEU A 4 17.77 -8.29 28.09
N LEU A 5 19.07 -8.21 27.77
CA LEU A 5 19.53 -7.71 26.46
C LEU A 5 19.33 -8.71 25.32
N SER A 6 19.39 -10.01 25.61
CA SER A 6 19.06 -11.08 24.66
C SER A 6 17.56 -11.13 24.41
N GLU A 7 16.75 -11.01 25.46
CA GLU A 7 15.30 -10.88 25.39
C GLU A 7 14.91 -9.62 24.61
N LEU A 8 15.58 -8.49 24.84
CA LEU A 8 15.28 -7.25 24.11
C LEU A 8 15.63 -7.35 22.62
N ALA A 9 16.76 -7.96 22.28
CA ALA A 9 17.16 -8.16 20.88
C ALA A 9 16.27 -9.18 20.16
N GLU A 10 15.84 -10.25 20.86
CA GLU A 10 14.85 -11.17 20.31
C GLU A 10 13.49 -10.52 20.17
N ASN A 11 13.05 -9.73 21.14
CA ASN A 11 11.82 -8.97 21.09
C ASN A 11 11.85 -7.98 19.93
N LEU A 12 12.91 -7.19 19.76
CA LEU A 12 13.08 -6.29 18.61
C LEU A 12 13.11 -7.02 17.28
N SER A 13 13.74 -8.20 17.20
CA SER A 13 13.76 -8.98 15.96
C SER A 13 12.39 -9.60 15.64
N ARG A 14 11.63 -10.00 16.68
CA ARG A 14 10.26 -10.50 16.56
C ARG A 14 9.32 -9.35 16.18
N GLU A 15 9.50 -8.18 16.78
CA GLU A 15 8.78 -6.95 16.45
C GLU A 15 9.06 -6.54 15.01
N LYS A 16 10.33 -6.46 14.58
CA LYS A 16 10.69 -6.16 13.20
C LYS A 16 10.04 -7.14 12.21
N ARG A 17 10.13 -8.44 12.47
CA ARG A 17 9.47 -9.46 11.62
C ARG A 17 7.96 -9.30 11.64
N SER A 18 7.36 -9.00 12.80
CA SER A 18 5.92 -8.77 12.93
C SER A 18 5.47 -7.51 12.17
N VAL A 19 6.31 -6.48 12.13
CA VAL A 19 6.06 -5.23 11.39
C VAL A 19 6.25 -5.44 9.89
N GLU A 20 7.25 -6.21 9.47
CA GLU A 20 7.44 -6.57 8.06
C GLU A 20 6.28 -7.43 7.55
N LEU A 21 5.81 -8.40 8.36
CA LEU A 21 4.61 -9.19 8.07
C LEU A 21 3.35 -8.33 8.06
N SER A 22 3.17 -7.43 9.02
CA SER A 22 1.99 -6.56 9.04
C SER A 22 1.99 -5.60 7.85
N LEU A 23 3.15 -5.09 7.43
CA LEU A 23 3.30 -4.27 6.23
C LEU A 23 3.01 -5.06 4.95
N SER A 24 3.47 -6.31 4.83
CA SER A 24 3.16 -7.13 3.65
C SER A 24 1.66 -7.43 3.58
N LEU A 25 1.06 -7.80 4.72
CA LEU A 25 -0.38 -8.05 4.83
C LEU A 25 -1.19 -6.78 4.54
N LEU A 26 -0.74 -5.61 5.00
CA LEU A 26 -1.42 -4.34 4.72
C LEU A 26 -1.41 -4.04 3.22
N LYS A 27 -0.25 -4.19 2.57
CA LYS A 27 -0.11 -3.98 1.11
C LYS A 27 -0.98 -4.94 0.32
N GLU A 28 -0.98 -6.22 0.69
CA GLU A 28 -1.85 -7.21 0.07
C GLU A 28 -3.32 -6.82 0.24
N SER A 29 -3.74 -6.49 1.47
CA SER A 29 -5.11 -6.06 1.76
C SER A 29 -5.52 -4.77 1.02
N GLU A 30 -4.60 -3.82 0.83
CA GLU A 30 -4.83 -2.59 0.08
C GLU A 30 -5.01 -2.90 -1.41
N THR A 31 -4.15 -3.75 -1.99
CA THR A 31 -4.29 -4.16 -3.39
C THR A 31 -5.56 -4.97 -3.64
N GLU A 32 -5.98 -5.78 -2.67
CA GLU A 32 -7.18 -6.58 -2.76
C GLU A 32 -8.44 -5.70 -2.70
N LYS A 33 -8.53 -4.81 -1.70
CA LYS A 33 -9.61 -3.80 -1.63
C LYS A 33 -9.68 -2.93 -2.88
N ARG A 34 -8.54 -2.55 -3.44
CA ARG A 34 -8.52 -1.77 -4.68
C ARG A 34 -9.07 -2.55 -5.86
N ARG A 35 -8.71 -3.83 -5.99
CA ARG A 35 -9.27 -4.71 -7.02
C ARG A 35 -10.76 -4.94 -6.82
N GLU A 36 -11.23 -5.06 -5.58
CA GLU A 36 -12.65 -5.17 -5.25
C GLU A 36 -13.41 -3.91 -5.68
N LEU A 37 -12.93 -2.72 -5.28
CA LEU A 37 -13.53 -1.45 -5.67
C LEU A 37 -13.51 -1.21 -7.18
N GLU A 38 -12.44 -1.63 -7.88
CA GLU A 38 -12.37 -1.56 -9.34
C GLU A 38 -13.42 -2.47 -10.00
N LYS A 39 -13.61 -3.70 -9.49
CA LYS A 39 -14.66 -4.61 -9.96
C LYS A 39 -16.07 -4.09 -9.66
N GLU A 40 -16.29 -3.56 -8.47
CA GLU A 40 -17.58 -2.94 -8.10
C GLU A 40 -17.89 -1.75 -9.00
N ARG A 41 -16.89 -0.91 -9.27
CA ARG A 41 -17.03 0.21 -10.21
C ARG A 41 -17.40 -0.26 -11.61
N GLU A 42 -16.72 -1.27 -12.14
CA GLU A 42 -17.04 -1.83 -13.46
C GLU A 42 -18.45 -2.42 -13.50
N HIS A 43 -18.85 -3.16 -12.46
CA HIS A 43 -20.19 -3.72 -12.34
C HIS A 43 -21.28 -2.63 -12.29
N LEU A 44 -21.04 -1.56 -11.52
CA LEU A 44 -21.95 -0.41 -11.44
C LEU A 44 -22.07 0.32 -12.78
N ILE A 45 -20.97 0.47 -13.53
CA ILE A 45 -20.99 1.07 -14.88
C ILE A 45 -21.85 0.22 -15.82
N GLN A 46 -21.64 -1.10 -15.84
CA GLN A 46 -22.43 -2.02 -16.67
C GLN A 46 -23.93 -1.93 -16.34
N ARG A 47 -24.28 -1.96 -15.04
CA ARG A 47 -25.68 -1.80 -14.61
C ARG A 47 -26.27 -0.44 -15.02
N LEU A 48 -25.48 0.63 -14.94
CA LEU A 48 -25.90 1.97 -15.38
C LEU A 48 -26.16 2.01 -16.90
N GLU A 49 -25.32 1.38 -17.70
CA GLU A 49 -25.50 1.30 -19.15
C GLU A 49 -26.72 0.46 -19.54
N GLU A 50 -26.92 -0.69 -18.90
CA GLU A 50 -28.11 -1.53 -19.11
C GLU A 50 -29.39 -0.79 -18.72
N ALA A 51 -29.40 -0.11 -17.57
CA ALA A 51 -30.55 0.67 -17.12
C ALA A 51 -30.86 1.81 -18.11
N LYS A 52 -29.84 2.51 -18.63
CA LYS A 52 -30.00 3.54 -19.66
C LYS A 52 -30.60 2.96 -20.95
N ARG A 53 -30.13 1.79 -21.41
CA ARG A 53 -30.67 1.14 -22.61
C ARG A 53 -32.14 0.77 -22.43
N LYS A 54 -32.48 0.08 -21.34
CA LYS A 54 -33.88 -0.27 -21.02
C LYS A 54 -34.78 0.97 -20.94
N MET A 55 -34.30 2.03 -20.31
CA MET A 55 -35.06 3.29 -20.21
C MET A 55 -35.30 3.92 -21.60
N SER A 56 -34.33 3.87 -22.50
CA SER A 56 -34.50 4.31 -23.89
C SER A 56 -35.52 3.47 -24.64
N GLU A 57 -35.46 2.14 -24.52
CA GLU A 57 -36.41 1.23 -25.16
C GLU A 57 -37.85 1.44 -24.66
N TYR A 58 -38.04 1.65 -23.35
CA TYR A 58 -39.34 1.95 -22.78
C TYR A 58 -39.86 3.33 -23.22
N ALA A 59 -38.98 4.33 -23.31
CA ALA A 59 -39.35 5.66 -23.81
C ALA A 59 -39.85 5.59 -25.26
N GLU A 60 -39.12 4.91 -26.14
CA GLU A 60 -39.54 4.71 -27.54
C GLU A 60 -40.87 3.95 -27.63
N ARG A 61 -41.03 2.88 -26.84
CA ARG A 61 -42.28 2.10 -26.82
C ARG A 61 -43.46 2.95 -26.37
N LEU A 62 -43.26 3.78 -25.34
CA LEU A 62 -44.28 4.70 -24.82
C LEU A 62 -44.65 5.74 -25.89
N GLU A 63 -43.68 6.29 -26.62
CA GLU A 63 -43.93 7.24 -27.71
C GLU A 63 -44.76 6.60 -28.85
N ARG A 64 -44.38 5.40 -29.29
CA ARG A 64 -45.13 4.64 -30.32
C ARG A 64 -46.57 4.37 -29.88
N LEU A 65 -46.76 3.86 -28.66
CA LEU A 65 -48.10 3.58 -28.13
C LEU A 65 -48.93 4.86 -27.97
N THR A 66 -48.29 5.99 -27.62
CA THR A 66 -48.97 7.28 -27.51
C THR A 66 -49.43 7.78 -28.89
N SER A 67 -48.63 7.60 -29.94
CA SER A 67 -49.03 7.92 -31.33
C SER A 67 -50.23 7.08 -31.76
N VAL A 68 -50.14 5.76 -31.61
CA VAL A 68 -51.23 4.83 -31.96
C VAL A 68 -52.51 5.15 -31.20
N ASN A 69 -52.42 5.50 -29.91
CA ASN A 69 -53.57 5.88 -29.10
C ASN A 69 -54.21 7.20 -29.57
N ARG A 70 -53.42 8.16 -30.05
CA ARG A 70 -53.94 9.40 -30.68
C ARG A 70 -54.65 9.10 -32.00
N GLU A 71 -54.08 8.25 -32.84
CA GLU A 71 -54.70 7.83 -34.10
C GLU A 71 -56.03 7.09 -33.87
N LEU A 72 -56.06 6.14 -32.92
CA LEU A 72 -57.29 5.46 -32.50
C LEU A 72 -58.34 6.43 -31.96
N PHE A 73 -57.93 7.46 -31.23
CA PHE A 73 -58.85 8.49 -30.74
C PHE A 73 -59.53 9.22 -31.91
N ALA A 74 -58.76 9.71 -32.87
CA ALA A 74 -59.28 10.39 -34.06
C ALA A 74 -60.20 9.47 -34.89
N LEU A 75 -59.85 8.18 -34.99
CA LEU A 75 -60.64 7.19 -35.71
C LEU A 75 -61.98 6.92 -35.02
N ILE A 76 -61.99 6.79 -33.69
CA ILE A 76 -63.23 6.66 -32.89
C ILE A 76 -64.11 7.91 -33.02
N GLU A 77 -63.51 9.10 -33.01
CA GLU A 77 -64.23 10.38 -33.12
C GLU A 77 -64.94 10.46 -34.48
N SER A 78 -64.21 10.24 -35.58
CA SER A 78 -64.76 10.23 -36.95
C SER A 78 -65.82 9.15 -37.20
N LEU A 79 -65.69 7.97 -36.58
CA LEU A 79 -66.70 6.91 -36.65
C LEU A 79 -67.93 7.22 -35.80
N SER A 80 -67.80 8.02 -34.74
CA SER A 80 -68.94 8.45 -33.92
C SER A 80 -69.77 9.53 -34.60
N GLU A 81 -69.15 10.38 -35.41
CA GLU A 81 -69.82 11.41 -36.21
C GLU A 81 -70.58 10.82 -37.42
N LYS A 82 -70.15 9.66 -37.92
CA LYS A 82 -70.82 8.92 -38.99
C LYS A 82 -71.89 7.98 -38.39
N ASP A 83 -73.13 8.44 -38.37
CA ASP A 83 -74.28 7.78 -37.73
C ASP A 83 -74.74 6.49 -38.48
N ASN A 84 -73.90 5.44 -38.47
CA ASN A 84 -74.15 4.17 -39.16
C ASN A 84 -74.38 3.04 -38.15
N ARG A 85 -75.59 2.45 -38.15
CA ARG A 85 -75.98 1.32 -37.28
C ARG A 85 -75.10 0.08 -37.43
N SER A 86 -74.38 -0.10 -38.54
CA SER A 86 -73.45 -1.23 -38.76
C SER A 86 -72.07 -1.05 -38.08
N GLY A 87 -71.71 0.16 -37.63
CA GLY A 87 -70.40 0.44 -37.04
C GLY A 87 -70.31 0.26 -35.52
N LYS A 88 -71.42 -0.05 -34.84
CA LYS A 88 -71.49 -0.09 -33.36
C LYS A 88 -70.57 -1.14 -32.73
N ASP A 89 -70.46 -2.32 -33.33
CA ASP A 89 -69.61 -3.40 -32.81
C ASP A 89 -68.11 -3.09 -33.02
N GLU A 90 -67.77 -2.48 -34.15
CA GLU A 90 -66.42 -2.05 -34.48
C GLU A 90 -65.97 -0.89 -33.58
N LEU A 91 -66.86 0.09 -33.33
CA LEU A 91 -66.65 1.18 -32.38
C LEU A 91 -66.45 0.66 -30.94
N SER A 92 -67.19 -0.37 -30.54
CA SER A 92 -67.06 -1.03 -29.23
C SER A 92 -65.70 -1.72 -29.07
N ARG A 93 -65.24 -2.43 -30.11
CA ARG A 93 -63.91 -3.06 -30.15
C ARG A 93 -62.79 -2.03 -30.05
N LEU A 94 -62.84 -0.96 -30.84
CA LEU A 94 -61.85 0.12 -30.81
C LEU A 94 -61.79 0.82 -29.44
N ARG A 95 -62.94 1.03 -28.78
CA ARG A 95 -62.98 1.56 -27.40
C ARG A 95 -62.34 0.62 -26.38
N GLN A 96 -62.51 -0.70 -26.54
CA GLN A 96 -61.86 -1.69 -25.68
C GLN A 96 -60.34 -1.72 -25.89
N GLU A 97 -59.87 -1.68 -27.15
CA GLU A 97 -58.44 -1.60 -27.47
C GLU A 97 -57.80 -0.33 -26.90
N ARG A 98 -58.46 0.83 -27.06
CA ARG A 98 -58.02 2.08 -26.43
C ARG A 98 -57.88 1.94 -24.92
N LYS A 99 -58.83 1.30 -24.25
CA LYS A 99 -58.78 1.09 -22.79
C LYS A 99 -57.62 0.17 -22.39
N LYS A 100 -57.28 -0.84 -23.20
CA LYS A 100 -56.10 -1.69 -22.97
C LYS A 100 -54.81 -0.89 -23.15
N LEU A 101 -54.66 -0.19 -24.28
CA LEU A 101 -53.49 0.64 -24.57
C LEU A 101 -53.27 1.73 -23.51
N SER A 102 -54.35 2.35 -23.02
CA SER A 102 -54.25 3.36 -21.96
C SER A 102 -53.72 2.78 -20.64
N ARG A 103 -54.06 1.53 -20.31
CA ARG A 103 -53.51 0.87 -19.11
C ARG A 103 -52.04 0.51 -19.29
N GLU A 104 -51.68 0.00 -20.46
CA GLU A 104 -50.27 -0.31 -20.78
C GLU A 104 -49.40 0.94 -20.77
N LEU A 105 -49.91 2.08 -21.27
CA LEU A 105 -49.22 3.37 -21.20
C LEU A 105 -48.99 3.83 -19.76
N SER A 106 -49.99 3.72 -18.89
CA SER A 106 -49.83 4.07 -17.46
C SER A 106 -48.78 3.19 -16.78
N GLN A 107 -48.82 1.88 -17.00
CA GLN A 107 -47.83 0.94 -16.43
C GLN A 107 -46.42 1.22 -16.93
N LEU A 108 -46.25 1.51 -18.22
CA LEU A 108 -44.94 1.87 -18.77
C LEU A 108 -44.43 3.19 -18.23
N HIS A 109 -45.32 4.17 -17.98
CA HIS A 109 -44.94 5.43 -17.38
C HIS A 109 -44.42 5.27 -15.95
N GLU A 110 -45.13 4.48 -15.13
CA GLU A 110 -44.71 4.14 -13.76
C GLU A 110 -43.34 3.46 -13.74
N LEU A 111 -43.12 2.46 -14.61
CA LEU A 111 -41.84 1.75 -14.72
C LEU A 111 -40.68 2.68 -15.13
N LEU A 112 -40.96 3.65 -16.02
CA LEU A 112 -39.97 4.61 -16.50
C LEU A 112 -39.59 5.60 -15.39
N GLU A 113 -40.55 6.04 -14.57
CA GLU A 113 -40.28 6.85 -13.39
C GLU A 113 -39.42 6.11 -12.36
N GLU A 114 -39.73 4.84 -12.08
CA GLU A 114 -38.95 4.00 -11.16
C GLU A 114 -37.50 3.82 -11.64
N LEU A 115 -37.31 3.47 -12.91
CA LEU A 115 -35.98 3.31 -13.51
C LEU A 115 -35.21 4.64 -13.54
N SER A 116 -35.89 5.75 -13.77
CA SER A 116 -35.28 7.09 -13.72
C SER A 116 -34.76 7.40 -12.32
N LYS A 117 -35.55 7.12 -11.28
CA LYS A 117 -35.13 7.27 -9.87
C LYS A 117 -33.92 6.39 -9.56
N GLU A 118 -33.96 5.10 -9.89
CA GLU A 118 -32.83 4.18 -9.67
C GLU A 118 -31.56 4.67 -10.39
N ASN A 119 -31.67 5.16 -11.63
CA ASN A 119 -30.54 5.72 -12.37
C ASN A 119 -29.92 6.93 -11.65
N THR A 120 -30.75 7.82 -11.11
CA THR A 120 -30.24 8.98 -10.36
C THR A 120 -29.52 8.58 -9.08
N GLU A 121 -30.01 7.58 -8.36
CA GLU A 121 -29.36 7.06 -7.15
C GLU A 121 -28.04 6.38 -7.47
N LEU A 122 -28.00 5.56 -8.53
CA LEU A 122 -26.77 4.90 -8.98
C LEU A 122 -25.70 5.90 -9.42
N ARG A 123 -26.09 6.99 -10.08
CA ARG A 123 -25.15 8.07 -10.43
C ARG A 123 -24.54 8.75 -9.20
N LYS A 124 -25.36 9.03 -8.18
CA LYS A 124 -24.86 9.61 -6.92
C LYS A 124 -23.84 8.70 -6.25
N LYS A 125 -24.16 7.40 -6.10
CA LYS A 125 -23.22 6.41 -5.54
C LYS A 125 -21.92 6.30 -6.35
N TYR A 126 -22.02 6.40 -7.68
CA TYR A 126 -20.85 6.42 -8.55
C TYR A 126 -19.98 7.67 -8.32
N GLU A 127 -20.59 8.85 -8.18
CA GLU A 127 -19.86 10.09 -7.89
C GLU A 127 -19.19 10.06 -6.50
N GLU A 128 -19.89 9.56 -5.48
CA GLU A 128 -19.37 9.38 -4.13
C GLU A 128 -18.14 8.45 -4.12
N THR A 129 -18.25 7.26 -4.71
CA THR A 129 -17.14 6.29 -4.78
C THR A 129 -15.94 6.83 -5.57
N VAL A 130 -16.16 7.60 -6.64
CA VAL A 130 -15.08 8.27 -7.38
C VAL A 130 -14.38 9.32 -6.51
N SER A 131 -15.13 10.08 -5.70
CA SER A 131 -14.57 11.08 -4.81
C SER A 131 -13.72 10.45 -3.69
N GLU A 132 -14.18 9.36 -3.08
CA GLU A 132 -13.43 8.62 -2.05
C GLU A 132 -12.13 8.03 -2.60
N LEU A 133 -12.19 7.44 -3.80
CA LEU A 133 -10.99 6.95 -4.49
C LEU A 133 -9.97 8.06 -4.77
N ALA A 134 -10.42 9.28 -5.08
CA ALA A 134 -9.53 10.41 -5.30
C ALA A 134 -8.84 10.85 -4.00
N LEU A 135 -9.57 10.89 -2.88
CA LEU A 135 -9.02 11.21 -1.56
C LEU A 135 -7.96 10.20 -1.12
N LEU A 136 -8.28 8.90 -1.20
CA LEU A 136 -7.35 7.83 -0.82
C LEU A 136 -6.07 7.86 -1.67
N LYS A 137 -6.17 8.16 -2.96
CA LYS A 137 -4.99 8.32 -3.83
C LYS A 137 -4.08 9.44 -3.34
N LYS A 138 -4.65 10.57 -2.93
CA LYS A 138 -3.92 11.73 -2.42
C LYS A 138 -3.20 11.41 -1.11
N GLU A 139 -3.88 10.78 -0.15
CA GLU A 139 -3.28 10.35 1.12
C GLU A 139 -2.10 9.40 0.90
N ARG A 140 -2.24 8.46 -0.04
CA ARG A 140 -1.16 7.54 -0.43
C ARG A 140 0.04 8.30 -1.00
N ASP A 141 -0.18 9.29 -1.86
CA ASP A 141 0.90 10.11 -2.41
C ASP A 141 1.62 10.93 -1.33
N GLU A 142 0.88 11.51 -0.37
CA GLU A 142 1.46 12.25 0.76
C GLU A 142 2.31 11.35 1.68
N LEU A 143 1.84 10.12 1.95
CA LEU A 143 2.59 9.14 2.72
C LEU A 143 3.87 8.70 2.01
N LEU A 144 3.85 8.53 0.68
CA LEU A 144 5.04 8.20 -0.09
C LEU A 144 6.11 9.30 -0.03
N VAL A 145 5.70 10.57 -0.16
CA VAL A 145 6.61 11.72 -0.03
C VAL A 145 7.22 11.76 1.37
N SER A 146 6.41 11.53 2.41
CA SER A 146 6.88 11.51 3.80
C SER A 146 7.91 10.40 4.04
N LEU A 147 7.68 9.22 3.47
CA LEU A 147 8.60 8.08 3.54
C LEU A 147 9.92 8.39 2.81
N GLU A 148 9.87 9.00 1.64
CA GLU A 148 11.06 9.40 0.90
C GLU A 148 11.89 10.46 1.65
N ASN A 149 11.23 11.45 2.25
CA ASN A 149 11.89 12.45 3.08
C ASN A 149 12.56 11.82 4.31
N TYR A 150 11.90 10.85 4.95
CA TYR A 150 12.48 10.11 6.05
C TYR A 150 13.73 9.31 5.62
N LYS A 151 13.68 8.64 4.46
CA LYS A 151 14.84 7.95 3.89
C LYS A 151 16.01 8.90 3.65
N LYS A 152 15.77 10.05 3.00
CA LYS A 152 16.80 11.08 2.78
C LYS A 152 17.40 11.62 4.09
N SER A 153 16.57 11.77 5.13
CA SER A 153 17.05 12.18 6.46
C SER A 153 17.95 11.11 7.11
N VAL A 154 17.63 9.82 6.93
CA VAL A 154 18.47 8.72 7.43
C VAL A 154 19.77 8.61 6.65
N GLU A 155 19.71 8.74 5.32
CA GLU A 155 20.88 8.72 4.44
C GLU A 155 21.84 9.87 4.76
N SER A 156 21.34 11.10 4.93
CA SER A 156 22.19 12.24 5.30
C SER A 156 22.83 12.06 6.67
N LYS A 157 22.12 11.50 7.66
CA LYS A 157 22.74 11.12 8.95
C LYS A 157 23.85 10.10 8.76
N LYS A 158 23.63 9.07 7.94
CA LYS A 158 24.64 8.04 7.65
C LYS A 158 25.90 8.64 7.02
N GLU A 159 25.74 9.56 6.08
CA GLU A 159 26.85 10.28 5.46
C GLU A 159 27.64 11.08 6.49
N ILE A 160 26.97 11.82 7.37
CA ILE A 160 27.62 12.58 8.45
C ILE A 160 28.45 11.66 9.36
N TYR A 161 27.90 10.51 9.77
CA TYR A 161 28.64 9.56 10.60
C TYR A 161 29.82 8.91 9.86
N LYS A 162 29.66 8.63 8.56
CA LYS A 162 30.74 8.09 7.72
C LYS A 162 31.89 9.09 7.59
N GLU A 163 31.58 10.36 7.34
CA GLU A 163 32.57 11.44 7.28
C GLU A 163 33.26 11.64 8.62
N LEU A 164 32.52 11.65 9.73
CA LEU A 164 33.07 11.79 11.08
C LEU A 164 34.04 10.65 11.41
N LEU A 165 33.67 9.40 11.14
CA LEU A 165 34.54 8.25 11.40
C LEU A 165 35.81 8.28 10.53
N ASN A 166 35.67 8.61 9.25
CA ASN A 166 36.82 8.71 8.34
C ASN A 166 37.74 9.90 8.69
N SER A 167 37.19 11.00 9.24
CA SER A 167 37.99 12.15 9.66
C SER A 167 38.72 11.92 10.99
N LEU A 168 38.16 11.12 11.89
CA LEU A 168 38.74 10.87 13.20
C LEU A 168 39.81 9.77 13.19
N PHE A 169 39.73 8.84 12.24
CA PHE A 169 40.62 7.67 12.19
C PHE A 169 41.28 7.53 10.82
N ASP A 170 42.52 7.97 10.74
CA ASP A 170 43.38 7.94 9.56
C ASP A 170 43.99 6.56 9.29
N ARG A 171 44.07 5.70 10.31
CA ARG A 171 44.62 4.34 10.22
C ARG A 171 43.56 3.24 10.37
N VAL A 172 42.29 3.60 10.39
CA VAL A 172 41.15 2.68 10.50
C VAL A 172 40.16 2.90 9.37
N GLU A 173 39.88 1.85 8.62
CA GLU A 173 38.82 1.80 7.61
C GLU A 173 37.57 1.13 8.18
N PHE A 174 36.40 1.60 7.76
CA PHE A 174 35.11 1.08 8.20
C PHE A 174 34.37 0.42 7.03
N GLU A 175 33.85 -0.79 7.24
CA GLU A 175 32.94 -1.41 6.28
C GLU A 175 31.57 -0.70 6.32
N GLU A 176 30.85 -0.59 5.19
CA GLU A 176 29.65 0.27 5.09
C GLU A 176 28.59 -0.03 6.15
N ARG A 177 28.40 -1.32 6.46
CA ARG A 177 27.49 -1.79 7.49
C ARG A 177 27.90 -1.34 8.89
N THR A 178 29.19 -1.17 9.15
CA THR A 178 29.67 -0.77 10.49
C THR A 178 29.30 0.66 10.84
N VAL A 179 29.10 1.52 9.83
CA VAL A 179 28.56 2.86 10.05
C VAL A 179 27.13 2.77 10.56
N ASP A 180 26.30 1.88 9.99
CA ASP A 180 24.93 1.64 10.44
C ASP A 180 24.93 1.08 11.88
N GLU A 181 25.77 0.08 12.15
CA GLU A 181 25.89 -0.50 13.49
C GLU A 181 26.38 0.51 14.52
N PHE A 182 27.26 1.44 14.13
CA PHE A 182 27.70 2.54 14.99
C PHE A 182 26.56 3.54 15.27
N MET A 183 25.75 3.88 14.25
CA MET A 183 24.59 4.76 14.42
C MET A 183 23.58 4.20 15.43
N GLU A 184 23.37 2.88 15.40
CA GLU A 184 22.47 2.14 16.30
C GLU A 184 23.00 2.02 17.75
N LEU A 185 24.26 2.34 18.02
CA LEU A 185 24.80 2.30 19.38
C LEU A 185 24.12 3.36 20.28
N PRO A 186 23.84 3.01 21.56
CA PRO A 186 23.48 4.00 22.58
C PRO A 186 24.54 5.09 22.72
N TYR A 187 24.13 6.28 23.15
CA TYR A 187 25.04 7.42 23.28
C TYR A 187 26.22 7.12 24.22
N GLU A 188 25.97 6.43 25.32
CA GLU A 188 26.98 6.04 26.32
C GLU A 188 27.99 5.03 25.73
N ALA A 189 27.51 4.14 24.85
CA ALA A 189 28.34 3.14 24.18
C ALA A 189 29.23 3.76 23.11
N LYS A 190 28.72 4.75 22.36
CA LYS A 190 29.48 5.45 21.31
C LYS A 190 30.80 6.03 21.85
N GLY A 191 30.78 6.64 23.05
CA GLY A 191 31.98 7.20 23.66
C GLY A 191 33.04 6.18 24.11
N GLU A 192 32.63 5.00 24.58
CA GLU A 192 33.55 3.89 24.89
C GLU A 192 34.13 3.27 23.60
N PHE A 193 33.31 3.12 22.57
CA PHE A 193 33.74 2.58 21.28
C PHE A 193 34.71 3.50 20.57
N LEU A 194 34.46 4.82 20.56
CA LEU A 194 35.38 5.80 19.99
C LEU A 194 36.74 5.80 20.69
N ARG A 195 36.78 5.61 22.02
CA ARG A 195 38.04 5.50 22.78
C ARG A 195 38.86 4.28 22.37
N GLU A 196 38.23 3.11 22.28
CA GLU A 196 38.91 1.89 21.83
C GLU A 196 39.34 1.97 20.36
N LEU A 197 38.56 2.62 19.49
CA LEU A 197 38.95 2.88 18.10
C LEU A 197 40.14 3.84 18.02
N LEU A 198 40.22 4.84 18.90
CA LEU A 198 41.37 5.73 18.95
C LEU A 198 42.64 4.98 19.36
N LEU A 199 42.52 4.08 20.35
CA LEU A 199 43.63 3.19 20.73
C LEU A 199 44.03 2.26 19.58
N LEU A 200 43.07 1.74 18.81
CA LEU A 200 43.37 0.95 17.62
C LEU A 200 44.07 1.78 16.55
N ASN A 201 43.63 3.02 16.35
CA ASN A 201 44.20 3.95 15.38
C ASN A 201 45.66 4.26 15.70
N MET A 202 46.06 4.26 16.97
CA MET A 202 47.45 4.47 17.38
C MET A 202 48.35 3.22 17.28
N LYS A 203 47.78 2.04 17.02
CA LYS A 203 48.51 0.76 17.01
C LYS A 203 48.98 0.36 15.63
N ASP A 204 50.15 -0.27 15.58
CA ASP A 204 50.74 -0.77 14.34
C ASP A 204 50.29 -2.20 14.05
N LEU A 205 50.31 -2.62 12.78
CA LEU A 205 49.84 -3.95 12.35
C LEU A 205 50.60 -5.13 12.98
N SER A 206 51.77 -4.87 13.56
CA SER A 206 52.60 -5.83 14.30
C SER A 206 52.12 -6.10 15.72
N ASP A 207 51.21 -5.26 16.24
CA ASP A 207 50.71 -5.39 17.60
C ASP A 207 49.86 -6.65 17.75
N ARG A 208 50.05 -7.35 18.89
CA ARG A 208 49.36 -8.60 19.16
C ARG A 208 47.96 -8.33 19.70
N PHE A 209 46.94 -8.78 18.96
CA PHE A 209 45.54 -8.74 19.38
C PHE A 209 44.95 -10.13 19.58
N GLU A 210 43.88 -10.22 20.36
CA GLU A 210 43.15 -11.47 20.54
C GLU A 210 42.46 -11.89 19.24
N THR A 211 42.85 -13.06 18.71
CA THR A 211 42.21 -13.65 17.53
C THR A 211 40.89 -14.35 17.87
N MET A 212 39.99 -14.39 16.89
CA MET A 212 38.75 -15.17 16.96
C MET A 212 39.00 -16.60 16.48
N ARG A 213 38.69 -17.60 17.32
CA ARG A 213 38.78 -19.02 16.94
C ARG A 213 37.75 -19.33 15.84
N GLY A 214 38.18 -19.96 14.74
CA GLY A 214 37.32 -20.33 13.61
C GLY A 214 37.10 -19.23 12.56
N TYR A 215 37.80 -18.10 12.68
CA TYR A 215 37.72 -17.00 11.71
C TYR A 215 39.13 -16.57 11.27
N LYS A 216 39.31 -16.34 9.97
CA LYS A 216 40.59 -15.99 9.36
C LYS A 216 40.89 -14.52 9.64
N ASN A 217 41.97 -14.25 10.36
CA ASN A 217 42.51 -12.91 10.59
C ASN A 217 41.51 -11.90 11.18
N ILE A 218 40.53 -12.37 11.97
CA ILE A 218 39.65 -11.49 12.74
C ILE A 218 40.17 -11.34 14.16
N PHE A 219 40.31 -10.08 14.56
CA PHE A 219 40.68 -9.63 15.89
C PHE A 219 39.48 -9.01 16.60
N LYS A 220 39.56 -8.91 17.92
CA LYS A 220 38.50 -8.30 18.74
C LYS A 220 39.05 -7.36 19.81
N LEU A 221 38.44 -6.17 19.93
CA LEU A 221 38.56 -5.30 21.10
C LEU A 221 37.34 -5.48 22.01
N LYS A 222 37.52 -5.11 23.28
CA LYS A 222 36.51 -5.24 24.33
C LYS A 222 36.28 -3.87 25.01
N PRO A 223 35.65 -2.90 24.32
CA PRO A 223 35.13 -1.71 24.99
C PRO A 223 34.19 -2.13 26.11
N LYS A 224 34.07 -1.31 27.15
CA LYS A 224 33.13 -1.57 28.25
C LYS A 224 31.74 -1.80 27.71
N GLY A 225 31.18 -3.00 27.91
CA GLY A 225 29.83 -3.34 27.47
C GLY A 225 29.70 -3.82 26.03
N GLY A 226 30.78 -4.02 25.26
CA GLY A 226 30.67 -4.41 23.85
C GLY A 226 31.90 -5.07 23.22
N ARG A 227 31.89 -5.17 21.89
CA ARG A 227 32.99 -5.68 21.07
C ARG A 227 33.13 -4.90 19.77
N ILE A 228 34.38 -4.74 19.35
CA ILE A 228 34.74 -4.25 18.03
C ILE A 228 35.46 -5.39 17.32
N TYR A 229 34.95 -5.80 16.17
CA TYR A 229 35.59 -6.80 15.31
C TYR A 229 36.31 -6.09 14.19
N PHE A 230 37.56 -6.47 13.95
CA PHE A 230 38.39 -5.85 12.94
C PHE A 230 39.35 -6.86 12.34
N THR A 231 39.87 -6.54 11.16
CA THR A 231 40.80 -7.35 10.39
C THR A 231 41.85 -6.46 9.73
N TYR A 232 42.74 -7.06 8.97
CA TYR A 232 43.69 -6.33 8.15
C TYR A 232 42.99 -5.76 6.90
N GLY A 233 43.05 -4.45 6.73
CA GLY A 233 42.59 -3.76 5.53
C GLY A 233 43.61 -3.88 4.38
N GLU A 234 43.14 -3.62 3.17
CA GLU A 234 43.93 -3.77 1.94
C GLU A 234 45.07 -2.75 1.86
N LYS A 235 44.92 -1.58 2.49
CA LYS A 235 45.88 -0.47 2.46
C LYS A 235 46.90 -0.47 3.61
N LYS A 236 47.15 -1.63 4.23
CA LYS A 236 47.91 -1.71 5.50
C LYS A 236 47.31 -0.86 6.63
N LEU A 237 45.99 -0.73 6.63
CA LEU A 237 45.22 -0.09 7.70
C LEU A 237 44.42 -1.15 8.46
N TRP A 238 43.96 -0.83 9.66
CA TRP A 238 42.97 -1.67 10.34
C TRP A 238 41.63 -1.52 9.66
N LYS A 239 40.91 -2.63 9.46
CA LYS A 239 39.55 -2.58 8.90
C LYS A 239 38.55 -3.08 9.93
N VAL A 240 37.71 -2.18 10.42
CA VAL A 240 36.59 -2.53 11.31
C VAL A 240 35.48 -3.15 10.45
N VAL A 241 35.09 -4.36 10.84
CA VAL A 241 34.08 -5.19 10.17
C VAL A 241 32.81 -5.34 11.00
N GLY A 242 32.83 -4.85 12.25
CA GLY A 242 31.66 -4.97 13.10
C GLY A 242 31.71 -4.25 14.43
N PHE A 243 30.57 -3.70 14.83
CA PHE A 243 30.32 -3.24 16.19
C PHE A 243 29.23 -4.07 16.85
N LEU A 244 29.46 -4.44 18.11
CA LEU A 244 28.45 -5.15 18.89
C LEU A 244 28.36 -4.57 20.29
N TRP A 245 27.22 -3.95 20.60
CA TRP A 245 26.85 -3.59 21.97
C TRP A 245 26.21 -4.78 22.70
N GLY A 246 26.58 -4.95 23.96
CA GLY A 246 26.14 -6.03 24.83
C GLY A 246 27.18 -7.13 25.02
N GLU A 247 27.27 -7.65 26.25
CA GLU A 247 28.24 -8.68 26.60
C GLU A 247 27.74 -10.12 26.38
N ASP A 248 26.57 -10.30 25.77
CA ASP A 248 25.94 -11.61 25.65
C ASP A 248 26.68 -12.59 24.71
N ARG A 249 27.05 -13.76 25.26
CA ARG A 249 27.78 -14.81 24.55
C ARG A 249 26.95 -15.37 23.40
N ALA A 250 25.62 -15.51 23.56
CA ALA A 250 24.74 -15.98 22.49
C ALA A 250 24.64 -14.92 21.37
N ARG A 251 24.42 -13.65 21.73
CA ARG A 251 24.42 -12.53 20.77
C ARG A 251 25.76 -12.39 20.02
N LYS A 252 26.89 -12.56 20.71
CA LYS A 252 28.24 -12.56 20.11
C LYS A 252 28.42 -13.69 19.09
N LEU A 253 27.94 -14.89 19.39
CA LEU A 253 28.00 -16.04 18.49
C LEU A 253 27.06 -15.86 17.28
N ARG A 254 25.83 -15.36 17.51
CA ARG A 254 24.86 -15.08 16.43
C ARG A 254 25.41 -14.01 15.48
N TYR A 255 25.91 -12.90 16.03
CA TYR A 255 26.55 -11.84 15.26
C TYR A 255 27.73 -12.38 14.43
N ALA A 256 28.62 -13.17 15.03
CA ALA A 256 29.75 -13.76 14.31
C ALA A 256 29.30 -14.76 13.23
N LYS A 257 28.20 -15.49 13.45
CA LYS A 257 27.66 -16.46 12.50
C LYS A 257 26.93 -15.79 11.33
N GLU A 258 26.31 -14.64 11.53
CA GLU A 258 25.51 -13.94 10.51
C GLU A 258 26.35 -12.90 9.76
N ASN A 259 27.25 -12.19 10.45
CA ASN A 259 27.86 -10.96 9.94
C ASN A 259 29.34 -11.15 9.59
N LEU A 260 30.00 -12.15 10.17
CA LEU A 260 31.41 -12.47 9.89
C LEU A 260 31.57 -13.72 9.00
N VAL A 261 30.50 -14.16 8.32
CA VAL A 261 30.48 -15.37 7.46
C VAL A 261 31.62 -15.36 6.44
N LYS A 262 31.86 -14.21 5.83
CA LYS A 262 32.91 -13.99 4.82
C LYS A 262 34.33 -14.34 5.31
N TYR A 263 34.52 -14.35 6.62
CA TYR A 263 35.81 -14.57 7.26
C TYR A 263 35.89 -15.90 8.01
N ARG A 264 34.87 -16.75 7.93
CA ARG A 264 34.85 -18.05 8.59
C ARG A 264 35.81 -19.03 7.88
N VAL A 265 36.58 -19.79 8.66
CA VAL A 265 37.49 -20.86 8.18
C VAL A 265 36.75 -22.19 8.13
#